data_AF-A0A0T9N027-F1
#
_entry.id   AF-A0A0T9N027-F1
#
_cell.length_a   1.000
_cell.length_b   1.000
_cell.length_c   1.000
_cell.angle_alpha   90.00
_cell.angle_beta   90.00
_cell.angle_gamma   90.00
#
_symmetry.space_group_name_H-M   'P 1'
#
loop_
_entity.id
_entity.type
_entity.pdbx_description
1 polymer ?
#
loop_
_entity_poly.entity_id
_entity_poly.type
_entity_poly.pdbx_seq_one_letter_code
_entity_poly.pdbx_strand_id
1 'polypeptide(L)' 'MSQFTPQEIVQKLIEAGYTQVHIEEHTGINQSSISRLLTGKHTDPRLSTVRALEKFYLSVVLQEKA' A
#
# COMPACT_ATOMS: atom_id res chain seq x y z
N MET A 1 13.08 3.84 5.82
CA MET A 1 12.13 2.72 5.93
C MET A 1 10.88 3.31 6.55
N SER A 2 9.71 3.05 5.98
CA SER A 2 8.44 3.46 6.58
C SER A 2 8.32 2.88 7.98
N GLN A 3 7.74 3.63 8.93
CA GLN A 3 7.42 3.11 10.26
C GLN A 3 6.26 2.09 10.24
N PHE A 4 5.58 1.97 9.10
CA PHE A 4 4.39 1.15 8.91
C PHE A 4 4.71 -0.13 8.14
N THR A 5 4.10 -1.22 8.56
CA THR A 5 4.05 -2.50 7.84
C THR A 5 3.32 -2.34 6.50
N PRO A 6 3.53 -3.24 5.53
CA PRO A 6 2.79 -3.23 4.27
C PRO A 6 1.27 -3.24 4.44
N GLN A 7 0.75 -3.96 5.43
CA GLN A 7 -0.69 -3.97 5.76
C GLN A 7 -1.15 -2.59 6.22
N GLU A 8 -0.43 -1.96 7.15
CA GLU A 8 -0.76 -0.62 7.65
C GLU A 8 -0.67 0.43 6.54
N ILE A 9 0.28 0.31 5.62
CA ILE A 9 0.37 1.20 4.45
C ILE A 9 -0.89 1.08 3.58
N VAL A 10 -1.31 -0.14 3.24
CA VAL A 10 -2.53 -0.35 2.43
C VAL A 10 -3.75 0.19 3.17
N GLN A 11 -3.86 -0.05 4.48
CA GLN A 11 -4.96 0.45 5.30
C GLN A 11 -5.02 2.00 5.29
N LYS A 12 -3.87 2.66 5.42
CA LYS A 12 -3.78 4.13 5.36
C LYS A 12 -4.14 4.71 4.00
N LEU A 13 -3.75 4.04 2.92
CA LEU A 13 -4.16 4.44 1.58
C LEU A 13 -5.69 4.34 1.41
N ILE A 14 -6.31 3.31 1.98
CA ILE A 14 -7.77 3.18 1.98
C ILE A 14 -8.44 4.27 2.82
N GLU A 15 -7.89 4.58 4.00
CA GLU A 15 -8.36 5.69 4.85
C GLU A 15 -8.24 7.05 4.15
N ALA A 16 -7.24 7.22 3.28
CA ALA A 16 -7.07 8.40 2.43
C ALA A 16 -7.99 8.40 1.18
N GLY A 17 -8.90 7.43 1.05
CA GLY A 17 -9.91 7.37 -0.01
C GLY A 17 -9.51 6.56 -1.25
N TYR A 18 -8.34 5.91 -1.26
CA TYR A 18 -7.92 5.08 -2.38
C TYR A 18 -8.56 3.69 -2.32
N THR A 19 -9.16 3.24 -3.42
CA THR A 19 -9.65 1.86 -3.54
C THR A 19 -8.49 0.90 -3.85
N GLN A 20 -8.70 -0.41 -3.67
CA GLN A 20 -7.68 -1.41 -4.02
C GLN A 20 -7.30 -1.37 -5.51
N VAL A 21 -8.23 -0.97 -6.39
CA VAL A 21 -7.97 -0.78 -7.83
C VAL A 21 -6.99 0.37 -8.05
N HIS A 22 -7.21 1.51 -7.38
CA HIS A 22 -6.26 2.63 -7.47
C HIS A 22 -4.87 2.23 -6.94
N ILE A 23 -4.80 1.46 -5.85
CA ILE A 23 -3.52 0.99 -5.30
C ILE A 23 -2.82 0.08 -6.31
N GLU A 24 -3.54 -0.81 -7.00
CA GLU A 24 -2.99 -1.65 -8.07
C GLU A 24 -2.43 -0.80 -9.22
N GLU A 25 -3.20 0.18 -9.71
CA GLU A 25 -2.77 1.07 -10.80
C GLU A 25 -1.48 1.85 -10.46
N HIS A 26 -1.34 2.29 -9.21
CA HIS A 26 -0.18 3.08 -8.77
C HIS A 26 1.04 2.24 -8.39
N THR A 27 0.85 0.98 -7.98
CA THR A 27 1.93 0.14 -7.44
C THR A 27 2.29 -1.07 -8.30
N GLY A 28 1.43 -1.44 -9.26
CA GLY A 28 1.54 -2.67 -10.04
C GLY A 28 1.29 -3.95 -9.23
N ILE A 29 0.85 -3.84 -7.97
CA ILE A 29 0.51 -4.98 -7.13
C ILE A 29 -0.93 -5.37 -7.41
N ASN A 30 -1.16 -6.60 -7.87
CA ASN A 30 -2.51 -7.03 -8.19
C ASN A 30 -3.46 -7.00 -6.98
N GLN A 31 -4.75 -6.77 -7.24
CA GLN A 31 -5.80 -6.70 -6.22
C GLN A 31 -5.82 -7.92 -5.29
N SER A 32 -5.55 -9.13 -5.79
CA SER A 32 -5.52 -10.34 -4.95
C SER A 32 -4.43 -10.29 -3.87
N SER A 33 -3.28 -9.68 -4.18
CA SER A 33 -2.17 -9.52 -3.24
C SER A 33 -2.47 -8.42 -2.23
N ILE A 34 -3.09 -7.33 -2.67
CA ILE A 34 -3.59 -6.25 -1.80
C ILE A 34 -4.64 -6.79 -0.83
N SER A 35 -5.59 -7.60 -1.32
CA SER A 35 -6.60 -8.26 -0.50
C SER A 35 -5.97 -9.17 0.56
N ARG A 36 -4.98 -10.00 0.19
CA ARG A 36 -4.27 -10.86 1.16
C ARG A 36 -3.55 -10.03 2.24
N LEU A 37 -2.88 -8.93 1.86
CA LEU A 37 -2.26 -8.01 2.80
C LEU A 37 -3.26 -7.46 3.82
N LEU A 38 -4.45 -7.03 3.37
CA LEU A 38 -5.50 -6.51 4.25
C LEU A 38 -6.03 -7.53 5.24
N THR A 39 -6.15 -8.79 4.82
CA THR A 39 -6.65 -9.86 5.70
C THR A 39 -5.62 -10.31 6.76
N GLY A 40 -4.36 -9.85 6.69
CA GLY A 40 -3.29 -10.30 7.57
C GLY A 40 -2.93 -11.78 7.43
N LYS A 41 -3.44 -12.45 6.39
CA LYS A 41 -3.31 -13.90 6.21
C LYS A 41 -1.97 -14.21 5.53
N HIS A 42 -0.95 -14.52 6.33
CA HIS A 42 0.37 -15.03 5.90
C HIS A 42 0.90 -14.43 4.58
N THR A 43 1.12 -13.12 4.55
CA THR A 43 1.88 -12.49 3.48
C THR A 43 3.22 -12.04 4.02
N ASP A 44 4.27 -12.71 3.58
CA ASP A 44 5.62 -12.14 3.53
C ASP A 44 5.78 -11.50 2.13
N PRO A 45 5.35 -10.25 1.94
CA PRO A 45 5.41 -9.59 0.64
C PRO A 45 6.86 -9.44 0.21
N ARG A 46 7.11 -9.63 -1.09
CA ARG A 46 8.43 -9.38 -1.68
C ARG A 46 8.87 -7.95 -1.36
N LEU A 47 10.18 -7.74 -1.19
CA LEU A 47 10.73 -6.40 -0.95
C LEU A 47 10.27 -5.38 -2.00
N SER A 48 10.12 -5.79 -3.27
CA SER A 48 9.58 -4.93 -4.33
C SER A 48 8.15 -4.44 -4.05
N THR A 49 7.29 -5.31 -3.52
CA THR A 49 5.92 -4.98 -3.09
C THR A 49 5.96 -3.97 -1.93
N VAL A 50 6.82 -4.20 -0.94
CA VAL A 50 7.01 -3.26 0.18
C VAL A 50 7.44 -1.90 -0.33
N ARG A 51 8.45 -1.84 -1.19
CA ARG A 51 8.97 -0.58 -1.76
C ARG A 51 7.95 0.17 -2.60
N ALA A 52 7.14 -0.54 -3.40
CA ALA A 52 6.09 0.07 -4.21
C ALA A 52 5.01 0.72 -3.32
N LEU A 53 4.58 0.02 -2.27
CA LEU A 53 3.63 0.55 -1.28
C LEU A 53 4.21 1.76 -0.53
N GLU A 54 5.45 1.66 -0.04
CA GLU A 54 6.13 2.78 0.63
C GLU A 54 6.20 4.01 -0.27
N LYS A 55 6.60 3.84 -1.54
CA LYS A 55 6.72 4.94 -2.50
C LYS A 55 5.37 5.62 -2.74
N PHE A 56 4.31 4.84 -2.93
CA PHE A 56 2.98 5.40 -3.17
C PHE A 56 2.44 6.13 -1.93
N TYR A 57 2.59 5.53 -0.75
CA TYR A 57 2.21 6.16 0.51
C TYR A 57 2.92 7.50 0.73
N LEU A 58 4.24 7.56 0.48
CA LEU A 58 4.99 8.80 0.58
C LEU A 58 4.51 9.85 -0.42
N SER A 59 4.14 9.48 -1.65
CA SER A 59 3.58 10.44 -2.60
C SER A 59 2.25 11.04 -2.13
N VAL A 60 1.38 10.23 -1.50
CA VAL A 60 0.09 10.71 -0.97
C VAL A 60 0.32 11.67 0.19
N VAL A 61 1.14 11.28 1.17
CA VAL A 61 1.42 12.12 2.37
C VAL A 61 2.13 13.42 2.02
N LEU A 62 3.00 13.41 0.99
CA LEU A 62 3.65 14.62 0.52
C LEU A 62 2.67 15.55 -0.22
N GLN A 63 1.69 15.00 -0.93
CA GLN A 63 0.65 15.78 -1.60
C GLN A 63 -0.36 16.39 -0.63
N GLU A 64 -0.70 15.71 0.47
CA GLU A 64 -1.57 16.28 1.52
C GLU A 64 -0.94 17.47 2.27
N LYS A 65 0.38 17.62 2.21
CA LYS A 65 1.13 18.69 2.90
C LYS A 65 1.43 19.91 2.01
N ALA A 66 1.02 19.88 0.74
CA ALA A 66 1.19 20.98 -0.22
C ALA A 66 -0.14 21.74 -0.40
#